data_AF-A0A166HYT1-F1
#
_entry.id   AF-A0A166HYT1-F1
#
_cell.length_a   1.000
_cell.length_b   1.000
_cell.length_c   1.000
_cell.angle_alpha   90.00
_cell.angle_beta   90.00
_cell.angle_gamma   90.00
#
_symmetry.space_group_name_H-M   'P 1'
#
loop_
_entity.id
_entity.type
_entity.pdbx_description
1 polymer ?
#
loop_
_entity_poly.entity_id
_entity_poly.type
_entity_poly.pdbx_seq_one_letter_code
_entity_poly.pdbx_strand_id
1 'polypeptide(L)'
;MSEEETVRKEIHEEFPEEHPDPLIRQLHHVIRVAVKFMSVLMAIVILLGVADVIWVLYERLSTPPYGLLQVADIFQVFGAFMVVLIAIEIFINIRLYLGTNTLPIKLVLATALMAIARKVIVLDLNNVDAIYVFGIAAVVLALGVTYYLVGRTSKYFASDSTVSSD
;
A
#
# COMPACT_ATOMS: atom_id res chain seq x y z
N MET A 1 -3.23 13.66 40.67
CA MET A 1 -3.36 12.87 39.42
C MET A 1 -3.26 13.88 38.30
N SER A 2 -2.11 13.86 37.60
CA SER A 2 -1.58 14.94 36.76
C SER A 2 -2.32 15.04 35.43
N GLU A 3 -2.64 16.26 35.01
CA GLU A 3 -3.24 16.64 33.72
C GLU A 3 -2.40 16.22 32.50
N GLU A 4 -1.17 15.75 32.69
CA GLU A 4 -0.30 15.21 31.64
C GLU A 4 -0.78 13.87 31.05
N GLU A 5 -1.58 13.10 31.78
CA GLU A 5 -2.04 11.78 31.29
C GLU A 5 -3.16 11.89 30.26
N THR A 6 -3.82 13.06 30.18
CA THR A 6 -4.92 13.35 29.26
C THR A 6 -4.48 13.83 27.88
N VAL A 7 -3.26 14.37 27.73
CA VAL A 7 -2.81 15.01 26.47
C VAL A 7 -2.24 14.01 25.45
N ARG A 8 -1.83 12.81 25.88
CA ARG A 8 -1.22 11.80 24.99
C ARG A 8 -2.24 11.07 24.08
N LYS A 9 -3.53 11.38 24.20
CA LYS A 9 -4.64 10.64 23.58
C LYS A 9 -5.30 11.33 22.38
N GLU A 10 -4.60 12.24 21.70
CA GLU A 10 -5.06 12.84 20.43
C GLU A 10 -4.20 12.42 19.24
N ILE A 11 -3.93 11.11 19.12
CA ILE A 11 -3.83 10.54 17.76
C ILE A 11 -5.28 10.29 17.37
N HIS A 12 -5.75 10.80 16.23
CA HIS A 12 -7.07 10.50 15.66
C HIS A 12 -7.29 8.97 15.64
N GLU A 13 -7.85 8.44 16.72
CA GLU A 13 -8.53 7.16 16.74
C GLU A 13 -9.81 7.42 15.97
N GLU A 14 -9.91 6.88 14.74
CA GLU A 14 -11.15 7.04 13.97
C GLU A 14 -12.35 6.41 14.68
N PHE A 15 -12.09 5.60 15.72
CA PHE A 15 -13.02 4.64 16.29
C PHE A 15 -12.77 4.38 17.80
N PRO A 16 -13.19 5.28 18.70
CA PRO A 16 -13.29 5.00 20.13
C PRO A 16 -14.16 3.75 20.39
N GLU A 17 -13.71 2.81 21.22
CA GLU A 17 -14.45 1.56 21.51
C GLU A 17 -15.81 1.79 22.20
N GLU A 18 -16.05 2.99 22.73
CA GLU A 18 -17.28 3.39 23.41
C GLU A 18 -17.87 4.67 22.80
N HIS A 19 -18.36 4.59 21.55
CA HIS A 19 -19.35 5.56 21.11
C HIS A 19 -20.70 5.27 21.79
N PRO A 20 -21.37 6.26 22.41
CA PRO A 20 -22.67 6.06 23.06
C PRO A 20 -23.78 5.67 22.08
N ASP A 21 -23.55 5.82 20.77
CA ASP A 21 -24.51 5.48 19.73
C ASP A 21 -24.45 3.97 19.36
N PRO A 22 -25.52 3.20 19.62
CA PRO A 22 -25.57 1.78 19.32
C PRO A 22 -25.45 1.45 17.82
N LEU A 23 -25.81 2.38 16.91
CA LEU A 23 -25.63 2.18 15.47
C LEU A 23 -24.16 2.18 15.07
N ILE A 24 -23.39 3.12 15.61
CA ILE A 24 -21.96 3.27 15.31
C ILE A 24 -21.20 2.01 15.72
N ARG A 25 -21.52 1.44 16.89
CA ARG A 25 -20.91 0.19 17.37
C ARG A 25 -21.18 -1.01 16.44
N GLN A 26 -22.39 -1.12 15.91
CA GLN A 26 -22.73 -2.19 14.95
C GLN A 26 -21.98 -2.01 13.63
N LEU A 27 -21.90 -0.77 13.13
CA LEU A 27 -21.20 -0.45 11.89
C LEU A 27 -19.71 -0.79 11.97
N HIS A 28 -19.06 -0.50 13.10
CA HIS A 28 -17.67 -0.88 13.36
C HIS A 28 -17.47 -2.40 13.33
N HIS A 29 -18.41 -3.16 13.90
CA HIS A 29 -18.32 -4.61 13.90
C HIS A 29 -18.39 -5.16 12.47
N VAL A 30 -19.33 -4.64 11.66
CA VAL A 30 -19.47 -5.00 10.24
C VAL A 30 -18.19 -4.69 9.46
N ILE A 31 -17.61 -3.49 9.65
CA ILE A 31 -16.36 -3.09 9.00
C ILE A 31 -15.22 -4.06 9.36
N ARG A 32 -15.04 -4.39 10.65
CA ARG A 32 -13.98 -5.32 11.07
C ARG A 32 -14.15 -6.72 10.47
N VAL A 33 -15.38 -7.21 10.36
CA VAL A 33 -15.66 -8.51 9.71
C VAL A 33 -15.34 -8.44 8.21
N ALA A 34 -15.76 -7.37 7.54
CA ALA A 34 -15.50 -7.16 6.12
C ALA A 34 -13.99 -7.10 5.80
N VAL A 35 -13.20 -6.38 6.59
CA VAL A 35 -11.75 -6.25 6.38
C VAL A 35 -11.01 -7.57 6.67
N LYS A 36 -11.45 -8.36 7.66
CA LYS A 36 -10.92 -9.71 7.88
C LYS A 36 -11.18 -10.62 6.69
N PHE A 37 -12.40 -10.57 6.16
CA PHE A 37 -12.77 -11.33 4.95
C PHE A 37 -11.94 -10.90 3.74
N MET A 38 -11.77 -9.60 3.52
CA MET A 38 -10.90 -9.05 2.46
C MET A 38 -9.45 -9.54 2.59
N SER A 39 -8.93 -9.64 3.81
CA SER A 39 -7.56 -10.14 4.06
C SER A 39 -7.41 -11.60 3.61
N VAL A 40 -8.42 -12.44 3.87
CA VAL A 40 -8.43 -13.85 3.42
C VAL A 40 -8.52 -13.94 1.90
N LEU A 41 -9.42 -13.16 1.28
CA LEU A 41 -9.54 -13.11 -0.17
C LEU A 41 -8.23 -12.67 -0.84
N MET A 42 -7.57 -11.65 -0.30
CA MET A 42 -6.28 -11.19 -0.82
C MET A 42 -5.18 -12.23 -0.68
N ALA A 43 -5.16 -13.01 0.41
CA ALA A 43 -4.22 -14.13 0.54
C ALA A 43 -4.44 -15.18 -0.57
N ILE A 44 -5.70 -15.49 -0.90
CA ILE A 44 -6.04 -16.39 -2.02
C ILE A 44 -5.56 -15.79 -3.35
N VAL A 45 -5.81 -14.50 -3.60
CA VAL A 45 -5.34 -13.82 -4.82
C VAL A 45 -3.81 -13.89 -4.95
N ILE A 46 -3.07 -13.73 -3.85
CA ILE A 46 -1.60 -13.86 -3.86
C ILE A 46 -1.19 -15.29 -4.26
N LEU A 47 -1.80 -16.32 -3.66
CA LEU A 47 -1.50 -17.71 -3.99
C LEU A 47 -1.80 -18.03 -5.46
N LEU A 48 -2.94 -17.57 -5.97
CA LEU A 48 -3.32 -17.72 -7.38
C LEU A 48 -2.35 -16.98 -8.30
N GLY A 49 -1.94 -15.77 -7.93
CA GLY A 49 -0.98 -14.99 -8.71
C GLY A 49 0.41 -15.65 -8.75
N VAL A 50 0.86 -16.26 -7.66
CA VAL A 50 2.11 -17.05 -7.67
C VAL A 50 1.99 -18.26 -8.59
N ALA A 51 0.86 -18.97 -8.55
CA ALA A 51 0.60 -20.07 -9.47
C ALA A 51 0.57 -19.61 -10.94
N ASP A 52 -0.02 -18.44 -11.22
CA ASP A 52 -0.04 -17.82 -12.55
C ASP A 52 1.36 -17.49 -13.05
N VAL A 53 2.21 -16.89 -12.20
CA VAL A 53 3.62 -16.62 -12.54
C VAL A 53 4.37 -17.91 -12.89
N ILE A 54 4.17 -18.99 -12.10
CA ILE A 54 4.77 -20.29 -12.38
C ILE A 54 4.27 -20.84 -13.72
N TRP A 55 2.97 -20.73 -13.98
CA TRP A 55 2.35 -21.17 -15.22
C TRP A 55 2.92 -20.44 -16.44
N VAL A 56 2.96 -19.10 -16.39
CA VAL A 56 3.53 -18.26 -17.47
C VAL A 56 4.99 -18.62 -17.71
N LEU A 57 5.79 -18.81 -16.65
CA LEU A 57 7.19 -19.20 -16.80
C LEU A 57 7.33 -20.58 -17.44
N TYR A 58 6.51 -21.55 -17.03
CA TYR A 58 6.50 -22.90 -17.59
C TYR A 58 6.14 -22.88 -19.08
N GLU A 59 5.09 -22.15 -19.45
CA GLU A 59 4.65 -21.99 -20.84
C GLU A 59 5.78 -21.42 -21.70
N ARG A 60 6.43 -20.34 -21.25
CA ARG A 60 7.50 -19.67 -21.99
C ARG A 60 8.75 -20.54 -22.15
N LEU A 61 9.13 -21.32 -21.13
CA LEU A 61 10.26 -22.25 -21.23
C LEU A 61 9.97 -23.46 -22.13
N SER A 62 8.70 -23.85 -22.23
CA SER A 62 8.24 -25.03 -22.98
C SER A 62 7.87 -24.70 -24.44
N THR A 63 7.85 -23.43 -24.84
CA THR A 63 7.68 -23.03 -26.24
C THR A 63 9.03 -22.90 -26.97
N PRO A 64 9.14 -23.28 -28.26
CA PRO A 64 10.35 -23.05 -29.05
C PRO A 64 10.68 -21.55 -29.18
N PRO A 65 11.97 -21.11 -29.09
CA PRO A 65 13.17 -21.89 -28.79
C PRO A 65 13.24 -22.31 -27.32
N TYR A 66 13.28 -23.62 -27.08
CA TYR A 66 13.18 -24.18 -25.73
C TYR A 66 14.25 -23.64 -24.78
N GLY A 67 13.85 -23.29 -23.56
CA GLY A 67 14.77 -22.86 -22.50
C GLY A 67 15.41 -21.47 -22.69
N LEU A 68 15.00 -20.70 -23.70
CA LEU A 68 15.49 -19.34 -23.93
C LEU A 68 14.35 -18.33 -23.76
N LEU A 69 14.52 -17.40 -22.82
CA LEU A 69 13.61 -16.26 -22.66
C LEU A 69 14.11 -15.07 -23.49
N GLN A 70 13.27 -14.61 -24.42
CA GLN A 70 13.55 -13.37 -25.12
C GLN A 70 13.19 -12.17 -24.23
N VAL A 71 13.68 -10.98 -24.60
CA VAL A 71 13.40 -9.74 -23.86
C VAL A 71 11.89 -9.50 -23.68
N ALA A 72 11.09 -9.79 -24.71
CA ALA A 72 9.64 -9.67 -24.65
C ALA A 72 9.01 -10.64 -23.62
N ASP A 73 9.49 -11.88 -23.54
CA ASP A 73 9.01 -12.86 -22.57
C ASP A 73 9.37 -12.46 -21.14
N ILE A 74 10.57 -11.89 -20.94
CA ILE A 74 11.02 -11.37 -19.64
C ILE A 74 10.09 -10.25 -19.16
N PHE A 75 9.71 -9.30 -20.04
CA PHE A 75 8.77 -8.24 -19.69
C PHE A 75 7.39 -8.79 -19.32
N GLN A 76 6.90 -9.82 -20.00
CA GLN A 76 5.64 -10.47 -19.64
C GLN A 76 5.71 -11.15 -18.28
N VAL A 77 6.79 -11.90 -18.02
CA VAL A 77 7.02 -12.54 -16.72
C VAL A 77 7.09 -11.49 -15.62
N PHE A 78 7.82 -10.38 -15.83
CA PHE A 78 7.82 -9.25 -14.89
C PHE A 78 6.44 -8.65 -14.69
N GLY A 79 5.61 -8.54 -15.73
CA GLY A 79 4.20 -8.14 -15.61
C GLY A 79 3.42 -9.04 -14.64
N ALA A 80 3.56 -10.36 -14.78
CA ALA A 80 2.93 -11.32 -13.87
C ALA A 80 3.46 -11.17 -12.42
N PHE A 81 4.78 -11.01 -12.25
CA PHE A 81 5.37 -10.70 -10.94
C PHE A 81 4.82 -9.39 -10.34
N MET A 82 4.65 -8.34 -11.15
CA MET A 82 4.12 -7.04 -10.69
C MET A 82 2.70 -7.19 -10.13
N VAL A 83 1.85 -7.99 -10.77
CA VAL A 83 0.49 -8.26 -10.27
C VAL A 83 0.54 -8.89 -8.87
N VAL A 84 1.43 -9.87 -8.66
CA VAL A 84 1.61 -10.50 -7.34
C VAL A 84 2.12 -9.50 -6.30
N LEU A 85 3.08 -8.65 -6.66
CA LEU A 85 3.68 -7.68 -5.76
C LEU A 85 2.68 -6.60 -5.34
N ILE A 86 1.82 -6.17 -6.26
CA ILE A 86 0.69 -5.27 -5.96
C ILE A 86 -0.29 -5.95 -5.00
N ALA A 87 -0.62 -7.22 -5.21
CA ALA A 87 -1.51 -7.96 -4.31
C ALA A 87 -0.94 -8.06 -2.88
N ILE A 88 0.37 -8.31 -2.75
CA ILE A 88 1.06 -8.32 -1.45
C ILE A 88 1.02 -6.94 -0.78
N GLU A 89 1.29 -5.87 -1.52
CA GLU A 89 1.24 -4.49 -1.00
C GLU A 89 -0.16 -4.13 -0.50
N ILE A 90 -1.21 -4.46 -1.26
CA ILE A 90 -2.59 -4.26 -0.86
C ILE A 90 -2.92 -5.08 0.40
N PHE A 91 -2.48 -6.34 0.47
CA PHE A 91 -2.69 -7.17 1.66
C PHE A 91 -2.07 -6.56 2.91
N ILE A 92 -0.84 -6.03 2.83
CA ILE A 92 -0.17 -5.36 3.94
C ILE A 92 -0.97 -4.13 4.38
N ASN A 93 -1.45 -3.31 3.44
CA ASN A 93 -2.26 -2.12 3.74
C ASN A 93 -3.58 -2.48 4.43
N ILE A 94 -4.27 -3.54 3.98
CA ILE A 94 -5.50 -4.03 4.60
C ILE A 94 -5.23 -4.59 6.01
N ARG A 95 -4.17 -5.39 6.19
CA ARG A 95 -3.81 -5.93 7.51
C ARG A 95 -3.49 -4.82 8.50
N LEU A 96 -2.84 -3.75 8.05
CA LEU A 96 -2.52 -2.66 8.95
C LEU A 96 -3.77 -1.96 9.48
N TYR A 97 -4.81 -1.84 8.65
CA TYR A 97 -6.13 -1.37 9.10
C TYR A 97 -6.75 -2.28 10.19
N LEU A 98 -6.45 -3.58 10.20
CA LEU A 98 -6.89 -4.49 11.29
C LEU A 98 -6.04 -4.38 12.56
N GLY A 99 -4.79 -3.92 12.44
CA GLY A 99 -3.80 -3.96 13.52
C GLY A 99 -3.69 -2.67 14.32
N THR A 100 -4.18 -1.54 13.81
CA THR A 100 -4.09 -0.23 14.46
C THR A 100 -5.43 0.50 14.43
N ASN A 101 -5.82 1.18 15.51
CA ASN A 101 -7.02 2.04 15.55
C ASN A 101 -6.85 3.38 14.81
N THR A 102 -5.73 3.56 14.11
CA THR A 102 -5.36 4.80 13.43
C THR A 102 -5.08 4.51 11.96
N LEU A 103 -5.46 5.44 11.07
CA LEU A 103 -5.15 5.32 9.66
C LEU A 103 -3.65 5.51 9.43
N PRO A 104 -2.95 4.51 8.88
CA PRO A 104 -1.51 4.58 8.65
C PRO A 104 -1.20 5.34 7.36
N ILE A 105 -1.66 6.57 7.24
CA ILE A 105 -1.62 7.38 6.01
C ILE A 105 -0.20 7.45 5.43
N LYS A 106 0.81 7.58 6.31
CA LYS A 106 2.21 7.60 5.90
C LYS A 106 2.66 6.28 5.25
N LEU A 107 2.20 5.13 5.75
CA LEU A 107 2.49 3.85 5.11
C LEU A 107 1.80 3.75 3.76
N VAL A 108 0.51 4.12 3.67
CA VAL A 108 -0.24 4.06 2.41
C VAL A 108 0.45 4.89 1.32
N LEU A 109 0.88 6.11 1.65
CA LEU A 109 1.64 6.96 0.72
C LEU A 109 3.00 6.36 0.34
N ALA A 110 3.72 5.77 1.29
CA ALA A 110 4.97 5.07 1.00
C ALA A 110 4.76 3.86 0.07
N THR A 111 3.69 3.09 0.28
CA THR A 111 3.34 1.96 -0.60
C THR A 111 2.93 2.41 -1.99
N ALA A 112 2.24 3.56 -2.12
CA ALA A 112 1.90 4.12 -3.43
C ALA A 112 3.17 4.56 -4.20
N LEU A 113 4.12 5.21 -3.52
CA LEU A 113 5.41 5.56 -4.11
C LEU A 113 6.21 4.32 -4.53
N MET A 114 6.26 3.31 -3.67
CA MET A 114 6.93 2.03 -3.94
C MET A 114 6.30 1.30 -5.13
N ALA A 115 4.96 1.23 -5.20
CA ALA A 115 4.23 0.59 -6.29
C ALA A 115 4.52 1.25 -7.64
N ILE A 116 4.52 2.58 -7.70
CA ILE A 116 4.83 3.30 -8.94
C ILE A 116 6.30 3.13 -9.32
N ALA A 117 7.23 3.25 -8.37
CA ALA A 117 8.64 3.03 -8.64
C ALA A 117 8.88 1.63 -9.24
N ARG A 118 8.23 0.61 -8.67
CA ARG A 118 8.30 -0.78 -9.15
C ARG A 118 7.72 -0.93 -10.56
N LYS A 119 6.63 -0.23 -10.87
CA LYS A 119 6.00 -0.22 -12.21
C LYS A 119 6.88 0.48 -13.26
N VAL A 120 7.56 1.57 -12.90
CA VAL A 120 8.46 2.30 -13.80
C VAL A 120 9.68 1.47 -14.17
N ILE A 121 10.22 0.66 -13.24
CA ILE A 121 11.37 -0.21 -13.50
C ILE A 121 11.07 -1.24 -14.61
N VAL A 122 9.82 -1.70 -14.73
CA VAL A 122 9.40 -2.71 -15.71
C VAL A 122 8.84 -2.09 -16.99
N LEU A 123 8.73 -0.77 -17.07
CA LEU A 123 8.18 -0.06 -18.21
C LEU A 123 9.08 -0.21 -19.45
N ASP A 124 8.52 -0.70 -20.56
CA ASP A 124 9.21 -0.71 -21.84
C ASP A 124 9.03 0.63 -22.58
N LEU A 125 10.10 1.43 -22.59
CA LEU A 125 10.12 2.76 -23.19
C LEU A 125 9.96 2.74 -24.72
N ASN A 126 10.13 1.60 -25.38
CA ASN A 126 9.95 1.50 -26.83
C ASN A 126 8.47 1.56 -27.25
N ASN A 127 7.56 1.26 -26.32
CA ASN A 127 6.13 1.14 -26.56
C ASN A 127 5.31 2.21 -25.83
N VAL A 128 5.96 3.27 -25.32
CA VAL A 128 5.33 4.28 -24.47
C VAL A 128 5.66 5.68 -24.97
N ASP A 129 4.63 6.46 -25.31
CA ASP A 129 4.82 7.86 -25.71
C ASP A 129 5.40 8.70 -24.57
N ALA A 130 6.23 9.69 -24.94
CA ALA A 130 6.86 10.61 -23.99
C ALA A 130 5.85 11.28 -23.05
N ILE A 131 4.62 11.56 -23.51
CA ILE A 131 3.57 12.17 -22.70
C ILE A 131 3.18 11.31 -21.49
N TYR A 132 3.18 9.98 -21.63
CA TYR A 132 2.90 9.07 -20.51
C TYR A 132 4.05 9.06 -19.50
N VAL A 133 5.30 9.14 -19.99
CA VAL A 133 6.48 9.23 -19.11
C VAL A 133 6.43 10.51 -18.28
N PHE A 134 6.10 11.65 -18.90
CA PHE A 134 5.90 12.92 -18.18
C PHE A 134 4.71 12.85 -17.20
N GLY A 135 3.63 12.18 -17.58
CA GLY A 135 2.48 11.94 -16.69
C GLY A 135 2.87 11.14 -15.45
N ILE A 136 3.64 10.06 -15.61
CA ILE A 136 4.16 9.27 -14.49
C ILE A 136 5.08 10.12 -13.60
N ALA A 137 6.00 10.89 -14.20
CA ALA A 137 6.88 11.77 -13.45
C ALA A 137 6.10 12.79 -12.60
N ALA A 138 5.04 13.38 -13.16
CA ALA A 138 4.16 14.31 -12.44
C ALA A 138 3.44 13.63 -11.25
N VAL A 139 2.92 12.41 -11.44
CA VAL A 139 2.27 11.64 -10.36
C VAL A 139 3.27 11.28 -9.26
N VAL A 140 4.48 10.83 -9.63
CA VAL A 140 5.54 10.51 -8.66
C VAL A 140 5.95 11.75 -7.87
N LEU A 141 6.09 12.90 -8.53
CA LEU A 141 6.39 14.18 -7.88
C LEU A 141 5.28 14.58 -6.91
N ALA A 142 4.01 14.49 -7.33
CA ALA A 142 2.86 14.82 -6.49
C ALA A 142 2.82 13.94 -5.24
N LEU A 143 2.96 12.62 -5.40
CA LEU A 143 3.00 11.68 -4.26
C LEU A 143 4.22 11.92 -3.36
N GLY A 144 5.38 12.24 -3.94
CA GLY A 144 6.60 12.56 -3.19
C GLY A 144 6.42 13.82 -2.33
N VAL A 145 5.81 14.86 -2.89
CA VAL A 145 5.46 16.10 -2.16
C VAL A 145 4.44 15.80 -1.06
N THR A 146 3.38 15.04 -1.34
CA THR A 146 2.38 14.66 -0.34
C THR A 146 3.02 13.87 0.81
N TYR A 147 3.87 12.88 0.51
CA TYR A 147 4.60 12.11 1.52
C TYR A 147 5.52 13.00 2.38
N TYR A 148 6.22 13.94 1.76
CA TYR A 148 7.08 14.89 2.46
C TYR A 148 6.29 15.80 3.40
N LEU A 149 5.19 16.39 2.94
CA LEU A 149 4.35 17.30 3.73
C LEU A 149 3.72 16.60 4.93
N VAL A 150 3.11 15.43 4.71
CA VAL A 150 2.54 14.60 5.80
C VAL A 150 3.63 14.21 6.81
N GLY A 151 4.85 13.92 6.34
CA GLY A 151 6.00 13.64 7.19
C GLY A 151 6.46 14.82 8.05
N ARG A 152 6.28 16.08 7.60
CA ARG A 152 6.62 17.28 8.39
C ARG A 152 5.58 17.60 9.45
N THR A 153 4.29 17.48 9.14
CA THR A 153 3.21 17.70 10.11
C THR A 153 3.33 16.74 11.29
N SER A 154 3.64 15.47 11.04
CA SER A 154 3.85 14.48 12.10
C SER A 154 5.04 14.81 13.03
N LYS A 155 6.07 15.51 12.55
CA LYS A 155 7.18 15.99 13.39
C LYS A 155 6.82 17.23 14.20
N TYR A 156 5.98 18.12 13.66
CA TYR A 156 5.54 19.34 14.34
C TYR A 156 4.71 19.05 15.61
N PHE A 157 3.79 18.09 15.54
CA PHE A 157 3.03 17.63 16.71
C PHE A 157 3.92 16.97 17.79
N ALA A 158 5.10 16.46 17.43
CA ALA A 158 6.03 15.84 18.37
C ALA A 158 7.06 16.83 18.96
N SER A 159 7.28 17.99 18.34
CA SER A 159 8.26 19.00 18.81
C SER A 159 7.64 20.12 19.66
N ASP A 160 6.34 20.38 19.52
CA ASP A 160 5.65 21.45 20.28
C ASP A 160 5.34 21.02 21.73
N SER A 161 5.35 19.72 22.02
CA SER A 161 5.20 19.19 23.39
C SER A 161 6.46 19.28 24.25
N THR A 162 7.60 19.75 23.70
CA THR A 162 8.87 19.89 24.44
C THR A 162 9.25 21.33 24.77
N VAL A 163 8.41 22.32 24.45
CA VAL A 163 8.74 23.75 24.60
C VAL A 163 7.84 24.47 25.63
N SER A 164 6.90 23.76 26.28
CA SER A 164 5.98 24.36 27.29
C SER A 164 6.29 23.95 28.73
N SER A 165 7.53 23.57 29.03
CA SER A 165 7.95 23.21 30.39
C SER A 165 9.22 23.97 30.81
N ASP A 166 9.16 25.31 30.70
CA ASP A 166 10.02 26.26 31.42
C ASP A 166 9.14 27.41 31.97
#